data_AF-A0AB35JL29-F1
#
_entry.id   AF-A0AB35JL29-F1
#
_cell.length_a   1.000
_cell.length_b   1.000
_cell.length_c   1.000
_cell.angle_alpha   90.00
_cell.angle_beta   90.00
_cell.angle_gamma   90.00
#
_symmetry.space_group_name_H-M   'P 1'
#
loop_
_entity.id
_entity.type
_entity.pdbx_description
1 polymer ?
#
loop_
_entity_poly.entity_id
_entity_poly.type
_entity_poly.pdbx_seq_one_letter_code
_entity_poly.pdbx_strand_id
1 'polypeptide(L)'
;MKFQNDALASTGSACLKKANELFYVVHPKAPKPLLGPFLTAEDAECGRVVMRSPGAAVEARPVGAIDEFTYWHAINNGQVMQAFAAVPAREQLQ
;
A
#
# COMPACT_ATOMS: atom_id res chain seq x y z
N MET A 1 -16.61 -38.76 -6.03
CA MET A 1 -16.49 -37.37 -5.55
C MET A 1 -16.64 -36.44 -6.74
N LYS A 2 -17.65 -35.56 -6.73
CA LYS A 2 -17.82 -34.48 -7.71
C LYS A 2 -17.14 -33.23 -7.15
N PHE A 3 -16.12 -32.71 -7.82
CA PHE A 3 -15.57 -31.40 -7.50
C PHE A 3 -16.37 -30.37 -8.28
N GLN A 4 -17.37 -29.77 -7.63
CA GLN A 4 -17.98 -28.54 -8.12
C GLN A 4 -17.10 -27.41 -7.62
N ASN A 5 -16.21 -26.93 -8.50
CA ASN A 5 -15.60 -25.62 -8.32
C ASN A 5 -16.67 -24.58 -8.68
N ASP A 6 -17.44 -24.15 -7.68
CA ASP A 6 -18.19 -22.91 -7.73
C ASP A 6 -17.20 -21.75 -7.71
N ALA A 7 -16.48 -21.57 -8.82
CA ALA A 7 -15.83 -20.31 -9.13
C ALA A 7 -16.95 -19.32 -9.42
N LEU A 8 -17.40 -18.61 -8.38
CA LEU A 8 -18.02 -17.31 -8.55
C LEU A 8 -17.01 -16.47 -9.33
N ALA A 9 -17.23 -16.35 -10.64
CA ALA A 9 -16.60 -15.33 -11.43
C ALA A 9 -16.98 -14.00 -10.77
N SER A 10 -16.05 -13.44 -10.00
CA SER A 10 -16.20 -12.10 -9.47
C SER A 10 -16.38 -11.21 -10.68
N THR A 11 -17.59 -10.67 -10.81
CA THR A 11 -17.96 -9.69 -11.82
C THR A 11 -17.03 -8.50 -11.61
N GLY A 12 -15.88 -8.52 -12.29
CA GLY A 12 -14.87 -7.49 -12.32
C GLY A 12 -15.45 -6.26 -13.03
N SER A 13 -16.38 -5.60 -12.37
CA SER A 13 -16.60 -4.19 -12.58
C SER A 13 -15.30 -3.54 -12.17
N ALA A 14 -14.52 -3.09 -13.15
CA ALA A 14 -13.39 -2.19 -12.98
C ALA A 14 -13.91 -0.92 -12.29
N CYS A 15 -14.10 -1.00 -10.98
CA CYS A 15 -14.61 0.07 -10.15
C CYS A 15 -13.45 1.02 -9.98
N LEU A 16 -13.33 1.96 -10.92
CA LEU A 16 -12.50 3.14 -10.77
C LEU A 16 -12.95 3.83 -9.48
N LYS A 17 -12.19 3.66 -8.41
CA LYS A 17 -12.48 4.31 -7.14
C LYS A 17 -12.06 5.76 -7.28
N LYS A 18 -12.98 6.68 -7.03
CA LYS A 18 -12.68 8.12 -6.92
C LYS A 18 -11.91 8.34 -5.61
N ALA A 19 -10.62 8.06 -5.61
CA ALA A 19 -9.71 8.74 -4.70
C ALA A 19 -9.02 9.85 -5.50
N ASN A 20 -8.85 11.00 -4.87
CA ASN A 20 -8.25 12.15 -5.52
C ASN A 20 -6.72 12.13 -5.42
N GLU A 21 -6.16 11.33 -4.51
CA GLU A 21 -4.73 11.29 -4.20
C GLU A 21 -4.28 9.88 -3.82
N LEU A 22 -3.01 9.58 -4.09
CA LEU A 22 -2.27 8.45 -3.56
C LEU A 22 -1.07 8.95 -2.77
N PHE A 23 -0.70 8.23 -1.72
CA PHE A 23 0.43 8.57 -0.87
C PHE A 23 1.62 7.67 -1.16
N TYR A 24 2.81 8.22 -1.05
CA TYR A 24 4.08 7.56 -1.33
C TYR A 24 5.11 7.93 -0.28
N VAL A 25 6.02 7.00 0.03
CA VAL A 25 7.23 7.35 0.78
C VAL A 25 8.32 7.67 -0.23
N VAL A 26 8.86 8.87 -0.16
CA VAL A 26 9.89 9.39 -1.08
C VAL A 26 11.15 9.71 -0.31
N HIS A 27 12.27 9.87 -1.03
CA HIS A 27 13.53 10.31 -0.45
C HIS A 27 14.27 11.19 -1.47
N PRO A 28 14.88 12.31 -1.07
CA PRO A 28 15.49 13.27 -1.99
C PRO A 28 16.64 12.69 -2.84
N LYS A 29 17.27 11.61 -2.38
CA LYS A 29 18.33 10.89 -3.11
C LYS A 29 17.81 9.73 -3.97
N ALA A 30 16.51 9.48 -4.00
CA ALA A 30 15.90 8.40 -4.77
C ALA A 30 15.09 8.98 -5.94
N PRO A 31 15.31 8.53 -7.19
CA PRO A 31 14.59 9.05 -8.36
C PRO A 31 13.13 8.57 -8.44
N LYS A 32 12.75 7.60 -7.60
CA LYS A 32 11.40 7.02 -7.51
C LYS A 32 11.00 6.93 -6.03
N PRO A 33 9.69 6.85 -5.74
CA PRO A 33 9.23 6.48 -4.42
C PRO A 33 9.91 5.22 -3.90
N LEU A 34 10.25 5.22 -2.61
CA LEU A 34 10.77 4.06 -1.90
C LEU A 34 9.65 3.08 -1.59
N LEU A 35 8.45 3.57 -1.23
CA LEU A 35 7.26 2.76 -0.96
C LEU A 35 6.00 3.45 -1.50
N GLY A 36 4.97 2.64 -1.74
CA GLY A 36 3.66 3.05 -2.21
C GLY A 36 3.25 2.31 -3.48
N PRO A 37 2.03 2.55 -3.98
CA PRO A 37 1.06 3.54 -3.48
C PRO A 37 0.42 3.13 -2.15
N PHE A 38 -0.11 4.11 -1.43
CA PHE A 38 -0.97 3.96 -0.24
C PHE A 38 -2.25 4.78 -0.42
N LEU A 39 -3.36 4.31 0.16
CA LEU A 39 -4.63 5.02 0.11
C LEU A 39 -4.74 6.13 1.17
N THR A 40 -3.94 6.05 2.23
CA THR A 40 -3.95 7.01 3.34
C THR A 40 -2.54 7.49 3.66
N ALA A 41 -2.44 8.70 4.20
CA ALA A 41 -1.18 9.24 4.70
C ALA A 41 -0.66 8.44 5.91
N GLU A 42 -1.57 7.93 6.75
CA GLU A 42 -1.23 7.15 7.94
C GLU A 42 -0.53 5.84 7.58
N ASP A 43 -1.04 5.12 6.58
CA ASP A 43 -0.38 3.90 6.07
C ASP A 43 1.00 4.19 5.48
N ALA A 44 1.14 5.30 4.76
CA ALA A 44 2.43 5.73 4.21
C ALA A 44 3.42 6.12 5.31
N GLU A 45 2.96 6.81 6.36
CA GLU A 45 3.77 7.15 7.53
C GLU A 45 4.21 5.91 8.29
N CYS A 46 3.32 4.93 8.43
CA CYS A 46 3.64 3.62 8.97
C CYS A 46 4.80 2.97 8.20
N GLY A 47 4.72 2.97 6.86
CA GLY A 47 5.80 2.49 6.00
C GLY A 47 7.10 3.28 6.14
N ARG A 48 7.04 4.60 6.28
CA ARG A 48 8.21 5.46 6.51
C ARG A 48 8.91 5.11 7.82
N VAL A 49 8.15 4.90 8.89
CA VAL A 49 8.67 4.51 10.22
C VAL A 49 9.30 3.11 10.16
N VAL A 50 8.61 2.14 9.54
CA VAL A 50 9.12 0.75 9.39
C VAL A 50 10.43 0.71 8.61
N MET A 51 10.54 1.50 7.54
CA MET A 51 11.73 1.52 6.68
C MET A 51 12.97 2.12 7.37
N ARG A 52 12.79 3.00 8.36
CA ARG A 52 13.87 3.65 9.14
C ARG A 52 14.94 4.35 8.27
N SER A 53 14.55 4.90 7.12
CA SER A 53 15.45 5.65 6.24
C SER A 53 15.46 7.14 6.63
N PRO A 54 16.58 7.69 7.13
CA PRO A 54 16.65 9.11 7.48
C PRO A 54 16.44 9.99 6.25
N GLY A 55 15.60 11.00 6.37
CA GLY A 55 15.28 11.91 5.25
C GLY A 55 14.23 11.37 4.28
N ALA A 56 13.66 10.19 4.53
CA ALA A 56 12.43 9.78 3.84
C ALA A 56 11.24 10.60 4.36
N ALA A 57 10.28 10.88 3.48
CA ALA A 57 9.07 11.66 3.79
C ALA A 57 7.85 11.07 3.06
N VAL A 58 6.65 11.36 3.55
CA VAL A 58 5.41 11.04 2.84
C VAL A 58 5.04 12.18 1.89
N GLU A 59 4.67 11.82 0.67
CA GLU A 59 4.24 12.73 -0.38
C GLU A 59 2.88 12.28 -0.92
N ALA A 60 1.92 13.20 -0.98
CA ALA A 60 0.65 13.00 -1.65
C ALA A 60 0.77 13.36 -3.13
N ARG A 61 0.23 12.53 -4.01
CA ARG A 61 0.18 12.77 -5.46
C ARG A 61 -1.26 12.70 -5.94
N PRO A 62 -1.79 13.77 -6.58
CA PRO A 62 -3.12 13.74 -7.12
C PRO A 62 -3.22 12.74 -8.27
N VAL A 63 -4.34 12.01 -8.32
CA VAL A 63 -4.64 11.05 -9.38
C VAL A 63 -6.06 11.27 -9.90
N GLY A 64 -6.24 11.15 -11.22
CA GLY A 64 -7.55 11.35 -11.84
C GLY A 64 -8.52 10.20 -11.57
N ALA A 65 -8.01 8.98 -11.45
CA ALA A 65 -8.73 7.80 -11.02
C ALA A 65 -7.74 6.72 -10.57
N ILE A 66 -8.20 5.81 -9.71
CA ILE A 66 -7.44 4.63 -9.30
C ILE A 66 -8.07 3.40 -9.94
N ASP A 67 -7.31 2.69 -10.76
CA ASP A 67 -7.71 1.39 -11.27
C ASP A 67 -7.71 0.31 -10.18
N GLU A 68 -8.42 -0.79 -10.42
CA GLU A 68 -8.60 -1.84 -9.42
C GLU A 68 -7.28 -2.45 -8.94
N PHE A 69 -6.31 -2.62 -9.85
CA PHE A 69 -5.00 -3.17 -9.50
C PHE A 69 -4.26 -2.25 -8.52
N THR A 70 -4.23 -0.95 -8.82
CA THR A 70 -3.62 0.09 -7.99
C THR A 70 -4.34 0.20 -6.65
N TYR A 71 -5.67 0.07 -6.64
CA TYR A 71 -6.46 0.09 -5.41
C TYR A 71 -6.09 -1.05 -4.47
N TRP A 72 -6.08 -2.29 -4.98
CA TRP A 72 -5.74 -3.47 -4.18
C TRP A 72 -4.28 -3.48 -3.74
N HIS A 73 -3.37 -3.05 -4.62
CA HIS A 73 -1.96 -2.90 -4.25
C HIS A 73 -1.78 -1.87 -3.12
N ALA A 74 -2.51 -0.75 -3.16
CA ALA A 74 -2.46 0.26 -2.12
C ALA A 74 -3.06 -0.22 -0.78
N ILE A 75 -4.13 -1.03 -0.81
CA ILE A 75 -4.64 -1.72 0.39
C ILE A 75 -3.58 -2.64 0.97
N ASN A 76 -3.00 -3.50 0.13
CA ASN A 76 -2.01 -4.48 0.56
C ASN A 76 -0.82 -3.79 1.22
N ASN A 77 -0.32 -2.71 0.62
CA ASN A 77 0.78 -1.94 1.20
C ASN A 77 0.42 -1.39 2.58
N GLY A 78 -0.78 -0.83 2.77
CA GLY A 78 -1.21 -0.34 4.08
C GLY A 78 -1.27 -1.45 5.13
N GLN A 79 -1.93 -2.56 4.82
CA GLN A 79 -2.05 -3.71 5.74
C GLN A 79 -0.69 -4.28 6.12
N VAL A 80 0.22 -4.45 5.15
CA VAL A 80 1.57 -4.95 5.40
C VAL A 80 2.36 -4.01 6.30
N MET A 81 2.30 -2.69 6.05
CA MET A 81 3.03 -1.73 6.88
C MET A 81 2.49 -1.66 8.31
N GLN A 82 1.16 -1.70 8.48
CA GLN A 82 0.54 -1.77 9.81
C GLN A 82 0.99 -3.02 10.55
N ALA A 83 1.02 -4.18 9.88
CA ALA A 83 1.47 -5.43 10.48
C ALA A 83 2.94 -5.32 10.94
N PHE A 84 3.83 -4.77 10.10
CA PHE A 84 5.23 -4.57 10.47
C PHE A 84 5.41 -3.57 11.62
N ALA A 85 4.62 -2.50 11.67
CA ALA A 85 4.69 -1.54 12.77
C ALA A 85 4.14 -2.09 14.10
N ALA A 86 3.22 -3.05 14.03
CA ALA A 86 2.67 -3.72 15.21
C ALA A 86 3.64 -4.74 15.83
N VAL A 87 4.72 -5.15 15.14
CA VAL A 87 5.70 -6.09 15.71
C VAL A 87 6.58 -5.39 16.75
N PRO A 88 6.58 -5.84 18.03
CA PRO A 88 7.46 -5.28 19.05
C PRO A 88 8.93 -5.52 18.67
N ALA A 89 9.79 -4.55 18.98
CA ALA A 89 11.19 -4.45 18.51
C ALA A 89 12.14 -5.61 18.89
N ARG A 90 11.67 -6.72 19.45
CA ARG A 90 12.49 -7.83 19.99
C ARG A 90 12.34 -9.20 19.31
N GLU A 91 11.54 -9.35 18.26
CA GLU A 91 11.39 -10.64 17.55
C GLU A 91 11.70 -10.55 16.05
N GLN A 92 12.60 -9.66 15.65
CA GLN A 92 13.16 -9.70 14.31
C GLN A 92 14.67 -9.91 14.44
N LEU A 93 15.10 -11.15 14.15
CA LEU A 93 16.42 -11.77 14.30
C LEU A 93 16.54 -12.75 15.49
N GLN A 94 15.85 -13.88 15.39
CA GLN A 94 16.42 -15.19 15.73
C GLN A 94 16.38 -16.08 14.49
#